data_AF-A0A957ESB9-F1
#
_entry.id   AF-A0A957ESB9-F1
#
_cell.length_a   1.000
_cell.length_b   1.000
_cell.length_c   1.000
_cell.angle_alpha   90.00
_cell.angle_beta   90.00
_cell.angle_gamma   90.00
#
_symmetry.space_group_name_H-M   'P 1'
#
loop_
_entity.id
_entity.type
_entity.pdbx_description
1 polymer ?
#
loop_
_entity_poly.entity_id
_entity_poly.type
_entity_poly.pdbx_seq_one_letter_code
_entity_poly.pdbx_strand_id
1 'polypeptide(L)'
;MPLTINHVLAQIRAELDLSSATEEDVIAEIRTHLEDAVDAARAAGTSEEVALLKVAEKFGVTEVGKALQDVHLGWESTDAIVATILPVLGALLLRWLVFDPAGTALGWQVVLNRPAFWLVALVMLLLPLLQWRRWRYALIVWGLFWVLSIIFVIFPAASYWQGGGEICVYPCS
;
A
#
# COMPACT_ATOMS: atom_id res chain seq x y z
N MET A 1 18.70 25.20 31.91
CA MET A 1 18.38 25.79 30.59
C MET A 1 16.92 26.19 30.61
N PRO A 2 16.53 27.37 30.11
CA PRO A 2 15.12 27.75 30.02
C PRO A 2 14.38 26.79 29.09
N LEU A 3 13.20 26.33 29.53
CA LEU A 3 12.36 25.44 28.75
C LEU A 3 11.70 26.25 27.62
N THR A 4 11.92 25.86 26.36
CA THR A 4 11.41 26.55 25.17
C THR A 4 10.60 25.60 24.30
N ILE A 5 9.71 26.13 23.45
CA ILE A 5 8.93 25.35 22.48
C ILE A 5 9.85 24.44 21.65
N ASN A 6 10.97 24.98 21.15
CA ASN A 6 11.92 24.20 20.36
C ASN A 6 12.55 23.04 21.14
N HIS A 7 12.75 23.19 22.45
CA HIS A 7 13.27 22.10 23.29
C HIS A 7 12.24 20.98 23.46
N VAL A 8 10.97 21.33 23.66
CA VAL A 8 9.85 20.36 23.74
C VAL A 8 9.70 19.63 22.41
N LEU A 9 9.70 20.36 21.29
CA LEU A 9 9.63 19.75 19.94
C LEU A 9 10.83 18.83 19.67
N ALA A 10 12.04 19.19 20.11
CA ALA A 10 13.21 18.34 19.96
C ALA A 10 13.11 17.03 20.77
N GLN A 11 12.52 17.07 21.97
CA GLN A 11 12.25 15.87 22.77
C GLN A 11 11.18 14.98 22.10
N ILE A 12 10.07 15.57 21.63
CA ILE A 12 9.04 14.83 20.89
C ILE A 12 9.63 14.17 19.65
N ARG A 13 10.46 14.91 18.89
CA ARG A 13 11.13 14.41 17.68
C ARG A 13 12.06 13.23 17.98
N ALA A 14 12.73 13.21 19.13
CA ALA A 14 13.62 12.11 19.52
C ALA A 14 12.85 10.81 19.82
N GLU A 15 11.56 10.89 20.13
CA GLU A 15 10.68 9.76 20.42
C GLU A 15 9.81 9.34 19.21
N LEU A 16 9.73 10.16 18.17
CA LEU A 16 8.98 9.87 16.95
C LEU A 16 9.83 9.05 15.97
N ASP A 17 9.37 7.85 15.65
CA ASP A 17 9.92 7.03 14.56
C ASP A 17 8.95 7.11 13.35
N LEU A 18 8.93 8.27 12.70
CA LEU A 18 8.07 8.56 11.55
C LEU A 18 8.90 8.76 10.28
N SER A 19 8.26 8.63 9.11
CA SER A 19 8.89 9.05 7.85
C SER A 19 9.20 10.55 7.90
N SER A 20 10.27 10.99 7.23
CA SER A 20 10.68 12.41 7.30
C SER A 20 9.59 13.39 6.85
N ALA A 21 8.76 13.01 5.87
CA ALA A 21 7.64 13.84 5.41
C ALA A 21 6.53 13.92 6.48
N THR A 22 6.14 12.79 7.05
CA THR A 22 5.12 12.75 8.12
C THR A 22 5.59 13.43 9.39
N GLU A 23 6.86 13.27 9.74
CA GLU A 23 7.47 13.89 10.90
C GLU A 23 7.42 15.43 10.82
N GLU A 24 7.75 16.00 9.65
CA GLU A 24 7.68 17.45 9.44
C GLU A 24 6.26 17.99 9.61
N ASP A 25 5.26 17.33 9.01
CA ASP A 25 3.86 17.71 9.12
C ASP A 25 3.36 17.65 10.59
N VAL A 26 3.65 16.54 11.28
CA VAL A 26 3.25 16.34 12.68
C VAL A 26 3.93 17.36 13.60
N ILE A 27 5.23 17.62 13.41
CA ILE A 27 5.96 18.61 14.22
C ILE A 27 5.45 20.03 13.94
N ALA A 28 5.06 20.34 12.71
CA ALA A 28 4.46 21.64 12.38
C ALA A 28 3.11 21.83 13.08
N GLU A 29 2.24 20.80 13.07
CA GLU A 29 0.94 20.86 13.75
C GLU A 29 1.08 20.96 15.27
N ILE A 30 1.97 20.15 15.88
CA ILE A 30 2.25 20.21 17.31
C ILE A 30 2.80 21.59 17.70
N ARG A 31 3.67 22.18 16.87
CA ARG A 31 4.18 23.53 17.09
C ARG A 31 3.04 24.54 17.17
N THR A 32 2.13 24.55 16.21
CA THR A 32 0.98 25.47 16.20
C THR A 32 0.14 25.30 17.48
N HIS A 33 -0.13 24.07 17.90
CA HIS A 33 -0.86 23.83 19.15
C HIS A 33 -0.12 24.27 20.41
N LEU A 34 1.21 24.13 20.45
CA LEU A 34 2.04 24.62 21.54
C LEU A 34 2.05 26.15 21.59
N GLU A 35 2.18 26.81 20.43
CA GLU A 35 2.14 28.27 20.30
C GLU A 35 0.78 28.81 20.77
N ASP A 36 -0.33 28.25 20.28
CA ASP A 36 -1.69 28.62 20.69
C ASP A 36 -1.90 28.46 22.20
N ALA A 37 -1.41 27.36 22.78
CA ALA A 37 -1.56 27.09 24.21
C ALA A 37 -0.70 28.03 25.08
N VAL A 38 0.49 28.38 24.63
CA VAL A 38 1.34 29.39 25.30
C VAL A 38 0.70 30.77 25.25
N ASP A 39 0.16 31.17 24.10
CA ASP A 39 -0.53 32.45 23.95
C ASP A 39 -1.78 32.53 24.84
N ALA A 40 -2.56 31.46 24.92
CA ALA A 40 -3.70 31.37 25.84
C ALA A 40 -3.28 31.50 27.32
N ALA A 41 -2.16 30.87 27.71
CA ALA A 41 -1.66 30.95 29.08
C ALA A 41 -1.08 32.34 29.41
N ARG A 42 -0.44 33.00 28.43
CA ARG A 42 0.03 34.38 28.55
C ARG A 42 -1.15 35.34 28.73
N ALA A 43 -2.23 35.15 27.97
CA ALA A 43 -3.47 35.91 28.14
C ALA A 43 -4.11 35.69 29.53
N ALA A 44 -3.91 34.52 30.14
CA ALA A 44 -4.34 34.22 31.50
C ALA A 44 -3.36 34.71 32.60
N GLY A 45 -2.28 35.41 32.24
CA GLY A 45 -1.30 35.94 33.19
C GLY A 45 -0.38 34.87 33.80
N THR A 46 -0.30 33.69 33.20
CA THR A 46 0.60 32.61 33.66
C THR A 46 2.00 32.83 33.06
N SER A 47 3.06 32.52 33.79
CA SER A 47 4.41 32.57 33.23
C SER A 47 4.59 31.52 32.12
N GLU A 48 5.35 31.88 31.10
CA GLU A 48 5.60 31.04 29.92
C GLU A 48 6.16 29.66 30.28
N GLU A 49 7.04 29.59 31.28
CA GLU A 49 7.63 28.34 31.74
C GLU A 49 6.60 27.42 32.41
N VAL A 50 5.67 27.97 33.20
CA VAL A 50 4.58 27.22 33.83
C VAL A 50 3.54 26.78 32.78
N ALA A 51 3.29 27.63 31.78
CA ALA A 51 2.43 27.29 30.66
C ALA A 51 2.97 26.09 29.87
N LEU A 52 4.25 26.14 29.48
CA LEU A 52 4.89 25.07 28.74
C LEU A 52 4.93 23.75 29.53
N LEU A 53 5.21 23.80 30.83
CA LEU A 53 5.18 22.63 31.70
C LEU A 53 3.79 21.99 31.75
N LYS A 54 2.76 22.81 31.94
CA LYS A 54 1.36 22.35 32.01
C LYS A 54 0.86 21.82 30.67
N VAL A 55 1.29 22.42 29.57
CA VAL A 55 0.95 21.95 28.22
C VAL A 55 1.69 20.66 27.90
N ALA A 56 2.98 20.52 28.23
CA ALA A 56 3.74 19.30 28.06
C ALA A 56 3.16 18.13 28.89
N GLU A 57 2.76 18.41 30.14
CA GLU A 57 2.06 17.44 31.00
C GLU A 57 0.70 17.04 30.41
N LYS A 58 -0.08 18.02 29.92
CA LYS A 58 -1.40 17.76 29.30
C LYS A 58 -1.30 17.06 27.95
N PHE A 59 -0.25 17.31 27.19
CA PHE A 59 0.02 16.62 25.93
C PHE A 59 0.42 15.17 26.15
N GLY A 60 0.90 14.79 27.35
CA GLY A 60 1.28 13.40 27.64
C GLY A 60 2.27 12.88 26.61
N VAL A 61 3.42 13.57 26.47
CA VAL A 61 4.41 13.34 25.40
C VAL A 61 4.75 11.87 25.20
N THR A 62 4.82 11.10 26.29
CA THR A 62 5.14 9.67 26.26
C THR A 62 3.95 8.81 25.83
N GLU A 63 2.74 9.08 26.31
CA GLU A 63 1.52 8.38 25.91
C GLU A 63 1.11 8.70 24.46
N VAL A 64 1.21 9.95 24.04
CA VAL A 64 0.88 10.37 22.66
C VAL A 64 1.91 9.84 21.67
N GLY A 65 3.20 9.84 22.02
CA GLY A 65 4.24 9.20 21.22
C GLY A 65 3.94 7.71 20.99
N LYS A 66 3.63 6.97 22.06
CA LYS A 66 3.26 5.54 21.96
C LYS A 66 1.97 5.31 21.18
N ALA A 67 0.94 6.15 21.38
CA ALA A 67 -0.32 6.01 20.66
C ALA A 67 -0.18 6.34 19.16
N LEU A 68 0.60 7.36 18.80
CA LEU A 68 0.92 7.65 17.40
C LEU A 68 1.76 6.53 16.78
N GLN A 69 2.72 6.01 17.53
CA GLN A 69 3.58 4.92 17.08
C GLN A 69 2.80 3.62 16.89
N ASP A 70 1.85 3.29 17.76
CA ASP A 70 0.92 2.16 17.57
C ASP A 70 0.03 2.34 16.33
N VAL A 71 -0.38 3.58 16.01
CA VAL A 71 -1.17 3.88 14.82
C VAL A 71 -0.32 3.81 13.54
N HIS A 72 0.98 4.12 13.59
CA HIS A 72 1.86 4.16 12.42
C HIS A 72 2.64 2.88 12.15
N LEU A 73 3.09 2.15 13.18
CA LEU A 73 3.90 0.94 13.02
C LEU A 73 3.16 -0.20 12.31
N GLY A 74 1.83 -0.17 12.27
CA GLY A 74 1.05 -1.29 11.77
C GLY A 74 0.81 -1.30 10.27
N TRP A 75 0.51 -0.17 9.64
CA TRP A 75 -0.50 -0.21 8.56
C TRP A 75 -0.10 0.36 7.20
N GLU A 76 0.94 1.20 7.06
CA GLU A 76 1.24 1.76 5.72
C GLU A 76 2.22 0.93 4.90
N SER A 77 3.34 0.51 5.48
CA SER A 77 4.41 -0.19 4.75
C SER A 77 3.99 -1.59 4.33
N THR A 78 3.43 -2.36 5.27
CA THR A 78 3.04 -3.76 5.02
C THR A 78 1.90 -3.84 4.02
N ASP A 79 0.90 -2.96 4.11
CA ASP A 79 -0.21 -2.94 3.16
C ASP A 79 0.24 -2.56 1.75
N ALA A 80 1.14 -1.58 1.62
CA ALA A 80 1.68 -1.19 0.31
C ALA A 80 2.52 -2.31 -0.32
N ILE A 81 3.35 -2.98 0.49
CA ILE A 81 4.16 -4.13 0.05
C ILE A 81 3.25 -5.27 -0.41
N VAL A 82 2.25 -5.64 0.40
CA VAL A 82 1.29 -6.71 0.05
C VAL A 82 0.49 -6.33 -1.19
N ALA A 83 0.02 -5.07 -1.31
CA ALA A 83 -0.70 -4.59 -2.49
C ALA A 83 0.14 -4.66 -3.78
N THR A 84 1.47 -4.60 -3.66
CA THR A 84 2.39 -4.66 -4.81
C THR A 84 2.79 -6.10 -5.14
N ILE A 85 3.06 -6.93 -4.14
CA ILE A 85 3.55 -8.30 -4.32
C ILE A 85 2.42 -9.26 -4.70
N LEU A 86 1.23 -9.09 -4.12
CA LEU A 86 0.11 -10.01 -4.31
C LEU A 86 -0.34 -10.14 -5.78
N PRO A 87 -0.49 -9.05 -6.57
CA PRO A 87 -0.80 -9.15 -7.99
C PRO A 87 0.29 -9.90 -8.78
N VAL A 88 1.57 -9.66 -8.48
CA VAL A 88 2.70 -10.30 -9.18
C VAL A 88 2.68 -11.82 -8.95
N LEU A 89 2.52 -12.25 -7.69
CA LEU A 89 2.38 -13.67 -7.35
C LEU A 89 1.14 -14.28 -8.02
N GLY A 90 0.04 -13.52 -8.08
CA GLY A 90 -1.17 -13.91 -8.80
C GLY A 90 -0.95 -14.19 -10.27
N ALA A 91 -0.31 -13.25 -10.97
CA ALA A 91 0.04 -13.43 -12.37
C ALA A 91 0.95 -14.64 -12.58
N LEU A 92 1.93 -14.88 -11.70
CA LEU A 92 2.82 -16.03 -11.80
C LEU A 92 2.09 -17.36 -11.61
N LEU A 93 1.18 -17.44 -10.63
CA LEU A 93 0.35 -18.63 -10.40
C LEU A 93 -0.61 -18.89 -11.56
N LEU A 94 -1.27 -17.85 -12.07
CA LEU A 94 -2.15 -17.96 -13.23
C LEU A 94 -1.37 -18.38 -14.48
N ARG A 95 -0.20 -17.79 -14.71
CA ARG A 95 0.71 -18.20 -15.79
C ARG A 95 1.06 -19.68 -15.64
N TRP A 96 1.46 -20.11 -14.46
CA TRP A 96 1.82 -21.51 -14.23
C TRP A 96 0.64 -22.49 -14.44
N LEU A 97 -0.60 -22.07 -14.18
CA LEU A 97 -1.79 -22.86 -14.47
C LEU A 97 -2.16 -22.92 -15.95
N VAL A 98 -1.80 -21.89 -16.73
CA VAL A 98 -2.10 -21.78 -18.17
C VAL A 98 -1.09 -22.52 -19.03
N PHE A 99 0.18 -22.56 -18.63
CA PHE A 99 1.23 -23.24 -19.37
C PHE A 99 1.45 -24.66 -18.85
N ASP A 100 1.58 -25.62 -19.77
CA ASP A 100 2.07 -26.96 -19.45
C ASP A 100 3.55 -26.92 -19.02
N PRO A 101 4.09 -27.88 -18.24
CA PRO A 101 5.52 -27.91 -17.89
C PRO A 101 6.43 -27.97 -19.12
N ALA A 102 5.93 -28.46 -20.26
CA ALA A 102 6.62 -28.42 -21.54
C ALA A 102 6.67 -27.03 -22.19
N GLY A 103 6.09 -26.00 -21.55
CA GLY A 103 6.02 -24.63 -22.05
C GLY A 103 4.97 -24.40 -23.13
N THR A 104 4.22 -25.43 -23.52
CA THR A 104 3.12 -25.32 -24.48
C THR A 104 1.89 -24.68 -23.83
N ALA A 105 1.29 -23.71 -24.51
CA ALA A 105 0.05 -23.09 -24.05
C ALA A 105 -1.08 -24.14 -24.09
N LEU A 106 -1.71 -24.39 -22.94
CA LEU A 106 -2.93 -25.19 -22.91
C LEU A 106 -4.05 -24.42 -23.61
N GLY A 107 -4.88 -25.12 -24.38
CA GLY A 107 -6.09 -24.52 -24.96
C GLY A 107 -6.96 -23.93 -23.86
N TRP A 108 -7.49 -22.72 -24.07
CA TRP A 108 -8.27 -21.98 -23.07
C TRP A 108 -9.46 -22.79 -22.49
N GLN A 109 -10.05 -23.67 -23.29
CA GLN A 109 -11.12 -24.58 -22.87
C GLN A 109 -10.67 -25.56 -21.79
N VAL A 110 -9.44 -26.05 -21.88
CA VAL A 110 -8.85 -26.98 -20.91
C VAL A 110 -8.55 -26.24 -19.61
N VAL A 111 -8.07 -25.00 -19.69
CA VAL A 111 -7.78 -24.17 -18.50
C VAL A 111 -9.06 -23.85 -17.73
N LEU A 112 -10.13 -23.43 -18.41
CA LEU A 112 -11.41 -23.09 -17.78
C LEU A 112 -12.12 -24.31 -17.15
N ASN A 113 -11.84 -25.51 -17.63
CA ASN A 113 -12.40 -26.74 -17.03
C ASN A 113 -11.62 -27.20 -15.78
N ARG A 114 -10.49 -26.57 -15.43
CA ARG A 114 -9.74 -26.94 -14.22
C ARG A 114 -10.35 -26.26 -12.98
N PRO A 115 -10.84 -27.02 -11.98
CA PRO A 115 -11.40 -26.41 -10.76
C PRO A 115 -10.37 -25.60 -9.97
N ALA A 116 -9.08 -25.98 -10.04
CA ALA A 116 -7.99 -25.25 -9.42
C ALA A 116 -7.84 -23.81 -9.96
N PHE A 117 -8.12 -23.58 -11.26
CA PHE A 117 -8.09 -22.25 -11.85
C PHE A 117 -9.13 -21.34 -11.19
N TRP A 118 -10.38 -21.81 -11.10
CA TRP A 118 -11.47 -21.06 -10.47
C TRP A 118 -11.20 -20.78 -9.00
N LEU A 119 -10.64 -21.75 -8.28
CA LEU A 119 -10.34 -21.59 -6.86
C LEU A 119 -9.26 -20.53 -6.64
N VAL A 120 -8.17 -20.55 -7.43
CA VAL A 120 -7.12 -19.52 -7.37
C VAL A 120 -7.65 -18.16 -7.80
N ALA A 121 -8.43 -18.10 -8.89
CA ALA A 121 -9.05 -16.86 -9.37
C ALA A 121 -9.99 -16.24 -8.32
N LEU A 122 -10.81 -17.06 -7.66
CA LEU A 122 -11.74 -16.63 -6.62
C LEU A 122 -10.99 -16.14 -5.37
N VAL A 123 -10.00 -16.91 -4.90
CA VAL A 123 -9.17 -16.51 -3.75
C VAL A 123 -8.44 -15.20 -4.03
N MET A 124 -7.85 -15.08 -5.23
CA MET A 124 -7.25 -13.83 -5.71
C MET A 124 -8.27 -12.70 -5.72
N LEU A 125 -9.48 -12.92 -6.22
CA LEU A 125 -10.52 -11.89 -6.28
C LEU A 125 -10.98 -11.45 -4.89
N LEU A 126 -11.09 -12.37 -3.93
CA LEU A 126 -11.64 -12.14 -2.60
C LEU A 126 -10.63 -11.61 -1.58
N LEU A 127 -9.35 -11.94 -1.71
CA LEU A 127 -8.29 -11.49 -0.79
C LEU A 127 -8.26 -9.95 -0.61
N PRO A 128 -8.28 -9.14 -1.68
CA PRO A 128 -8.30 -7.69 -1.56
C PRO A 128 -9.56 -7.13 -0.90
N LEU A 129 -10.70 -7.81 -1.11
CA LEU A 129 -12.00 -7.43 -0.53
C LEU A 129 -12.05 -7.72 0.97
N LEU A 130 -11.25 -8.65 1.49
CA LEU A 130 -11.26 -9.01 2.91
C LEU A 130 -10.24 -8.22 3.74
N GLN A 131 -9.13 -7.79 3.15
CA GLN A 131 -7.99 -7.21 3.87
C GLN A 131 -8.05 -5.69 4.05
N TRP A 132 -8.48 -4.92 3.05
CA TRP A 132 -8.18 -3.48 3.04
C TRP A 132 -9.31 -2.61 3.57
N ARG A 133 -9.04 -1.68 4.50
CA ARG A 133 -10.00 -0.64 4.92
C ARG A 133 -10.19 0.46 3.86
N ARG A 134 -9.21 0.68 2.97
CA ARG A 134 -9.24 1.68 1.88
C ARG A 134 -9.55 1.03 0.52
N TRP A 135 -10.75 0.45 0.38
CA TRP A 135 -11.18 -0.38 -0.77
C TRP A 135 -11.01 0.28 -2.14
N ARG A 136 -11.11 1.62 -2.22
CA ARG A 136 -11.15 2.35 -3.51
C ARG A 136 -9.86 2.21 -4.33
N TYR A 137 -8.70 2.37 -3.71
CA TYR A 137 -7.42 2.31 -4.42
C TYR A 137 -7.01 0.89 -4.75
N ALA A 138 -7.25 -0.04 -3.82
CA ALA A 138 -7.02 -1.47 -4.04
C ALA A 138 -7.84 -1.96 -5.25
N LEU A 139 -9.12 -1.59 -5.36
CA LEU A 139 -9.97 -1.99 -6.48
C LEU A 139 -9.49 -1.46 -7.84
N ILE A 140 -8.93 -0.25 -7.92
CA ILE A 140 -8.42 0.30 -9.19
C ILE A 140 -7.19 -0.47 -9.66
N VAL A 141 -6.19 -0.65 -8.79
CA VAL A 141 -4.97 -1.41 -9.12
C VAL A 141 -5.31 -2.87 -9.43
N TRP A 142 -6.26 -3.44 -8.68
CA TRP A 142 -6.73 -4.80 -8.87
C TRP A 142 -7.50 -5.00 -10.18
N GLY A 143 -8.35 -4.05 -10.54
CA GLY A 143 -9.05 -4.04 -11.84
C GLY A 143 -8.07 -3.97 -13.01
N LEU A 144 -7.06 -3.10 -12.91
CA LEU A 144 -5.98 -3.01 -13.91
C LEU A 144 -5.24 -4.33 -14.05
N PHE A 145 -4.90 -4.99 -12.94
CA PHE A 145 -4.27 -6.30 -12.95
C PHE A 145 -5.10 -7.36 -13.70
N TRP A 146 -6.41 -7.43 -13.46
CA TRP A 146 -7.30 -8.36 -14.15
C TRP A 146 -7.43 -8.06 -15.63
N VAL A 147 -7.58 -6.78 -16.01
CA VAL A 147 -7.63 -6.36 -17.41
C VAL A 147 -6.35 -6.76 -18.14
N LEU A 148 -5.18 -6.46 -17.56
CA LEU A 148 -3.90 -6.87 -18.12
C LEU A 148 -3.80 -8.40 -18.23
N SER A 149 -4.19 -9.14 -17.19
CA SER A 149 -4.18 -10.61 -17.20
C SER A 149 -5.05 -11.17 -18.33
N ILE A 150 -6.25 -10.62 -18.53
CA ILE A 150 -7.15 -11.02 -19.63
C ILE A 150 -6.50 -10.73 -20.99
N ILE A 151 -5.92 -9.54 -21.18
CA ILE A 151 -5.23 -9.18 -22.42
C ILE A 151 -4.08 -10.18 -22.66
N PHE A 152 -3.20 -10.39 -21.69
CA PHE A 152 -2.03 -11.27 -21.85
C PHE A 152 -2.39 -12.75 -21.98
N VAL A 153 -3.55 -13.21 -21.50
CA VAL A 153 -3.99 -14.60 -21.71
C VAL A 153 -4.67 -14.76 -23.07
N ILE A 154 -5.43 -13.77 -23.54
CA ILE A 154 -6.20 -13.87 -24.79
C ILE A 154 -5.35 -13.51 -26.03
N PHE A 155 -4.51 -12.48 -25.95
CA PHE A 155 -3.79 -11.94 -27.12
C PHE A 155 -2.72 -12.89 -27.72
N PRO A 156 -1.91 -13.62 -26.94
CA PRO A 156 -0.94 -14.55 -27.51
C PRO A 156 -1.59 -15.70 -28.28
N ALA A 157 -2.84 -16.05 -27.91
CA ALA A 157 -3.62 -17.03 -28.66
C ALA A 157 -4.05 -16.50 -30.04
N ALA A 158 -4.21 -15.18 -30.20
CA ALA A 158 -4.64 -14.57 -31.46
C ALA A 158 -3.48 -14.43 -32.46
N SER A 159 -2.25 -14.14 -32.00
CA SER A 159 -1.10 -13.95 -32.90
C SER A 159 -0.60 -15.27 -33.53
N TYR A 160 -0.80 -16.41 -32.86
CA TYR A 160 -0.52 -17.73 -33.45
C TYR A 160 -1.43 -18.06 -34.66
N TRP A 161 -2.64 -17.49 -34.73
CA TRP A 161 -3.56 -17.73 -35.84
C TRP A 161 -3.25 -16.91 -37.10
N GLN A 162 -2.53 -15.79 -36.99
CA GLN A 162 -2.21 -14.95 -38.15
C GLN A 162 -0.94 -15.37 -38.92
N GLY A 163 -0.08 -16.22 -38.33
CA GLY A 163 1.16 -16.69 -38.96
C GLY A 163 1.08 -18.06 -39.65
N GLY A 164 -0.03 -18.79 -39.54
CA GLY A 164 -0.17 -20.17 -40.05
C GLY A 164 -0.72 -20.33 -41.47
N GLY A 165 -0.93 -19.23 -42.19
CA GLY A 165 -1.61 -19.22 -43.50
C GLY A 165 -0.72 -19.34 -44.74
N GLU A 166 0.60 -19.34 -44.61
CA GLU A 166 1.51 -19.49 -45.76
C GLU A 166 2.27 -20.81 -45.69
N ILE A 167 1.56 -21.92 -45.95
CA ILE A 167 2.18 -23.21 -46.25
C ILE A 167 2.03 -23.50 -47.75
N CYS A 168 3.20 -23.66 -48.38
CA CYS A 168 3.50 -24.38 -49.62
C CYS A 168 3.18 -23.72 -50.98
N VAL A 169 4.11 -22.85 -51.42
CA VAL A 169 4.45 -22.72 -52.85
C VAL A 169 5.63 -23.67 -53.15
N TYR A 170 5.35 -24.96 -53.27
CA TYR A 170 6.24 -25.86 -54.04
C TYR A 170 5.37 -26.55 -55.10
N PRO A 171 5.61 -26.31 -56.40
CA PRO A 171 5.05 -27.16 -57.42
C PRO A 171 5.83 -28.47 -57.47
N CYS A 172 5.14 -29.60 -57.30
CA CYS A 172 5.61 -30.87 -57.81
C CYS A 172 5.45 -30.88 -59.33
N SER A 173 6.55 -30.67 -60.05
CA SER A 173 6.86 -31.26 -61.37
C SER A 173 8.17 -30.70 -61.91
#